data_AF-A0A0U0W764-F1
#
_entry.id   AF-A0A0U0W764-F1
#
_cell.length_a   1.000
_cell.length_b   1.000
_cell.length_c   1.000
_cell.angle_alpha   90.00
_cell.angle_beta   90.00
_cell.angle_gamma   90.00
#
_symmetry.space_group_name_H-M   'P 1'
#
loop_
_entity.id
_entity.type
_entity.pdbx_description
1 polymer ?
#
loop_
_entity_poly.entity_id
_entity_poly.type
_entity_poly.pdbx_seq_one_letter_code
_entity_poly.pdbx_strand_id
1 'polypeptide(L)'
;MPQTRETPRLLFVHAHPDDESLSNGATIAHYTARGAQVSVVTCTLGEEGEVIGDRWANLAVDRADQLGGYRIGELTAALSALGVGEPVYLGGAGRWRDSGMAGTPPRRRQRFIDADEPEAVGALVAIIRDQRPHVVVTYDPNGGYGHPDHVHAHAVTTAAVAAAGPATGPADYPGEPWAVPKFYWTVFAQKAFAAALAALNPEDLLKEWAVPPEEGFDFGYADADIDAVIEPDPRAQAAKAAALAAHATQVVVGPTGRACALSNNMALPIVGPEHYVLAAGTAGERDERGWETDLLAGLGFTWFGAGPTG
;
A
#
# COMPACT_ATOMS: atom_id res chain seq x y z
N MET A 1 12.94 -36.67 1.56
CA MET A 1 13.29 -35.55 2.45
C MET A 1 12.00 -34.89 2.87
N PRO A 2 11.82 -34.46 4.14
CA PRO A 2 10.65 -33.68 4.49
C PRO A 2 10.70 -32.38 3.68
N GLN A 3 9.68 -32.15 2.86
CA GLN A 3 9.51 -30.92 2.11
C GLN A 3 9.44 -29.80 3.14
N THR A 4 10.49 -28.97 3.24
CA THR A 4 10.46 -27.78 4.09
C THR A 4 9.30 -26.93 3.58
N ARG A 5 8.22 -26.83 4.38
CA ARG A 5 7.09 -25.96 4.06
C ARG A 5 7.63 -24.53 4.07
N GLU A 6 7.80 -23.96 2.89
CA GLU A 6 8.17 -22.57 2.72
C GLU A 6 6.99 -21.68 3.13
N THR A 7 7.28 -20.62 3.88
CA THR A 7 6.29 -19.61 4.26
C THR A 7 6.17 -18.58 3.14
N PRO A 8 4.93 -18.22 2.71
CA PRO A 8 4.73 -17.13 1.77
C PRO A 8 5.32 -15.80 2.25
N ARG A 9 5.77 -14.98 1.31
CA ARG A 9 6.47 -13.71 1.57
C ARG A 9 5.92 -12.66 0.62
N LEU A 10 5.35 -11.58 1.14
CA LEU A 10 4.78 -10.50 0.33
C LEU A 10 5.41 -9.18 0.74
N LEU A 11 5.71 -8.35 -0.25
CA LEU A 11 6.29 -7.02 -0.06
C LEU A 11 5.36 -5.97 -0.68
N PHE A 12 4.91 -5.02 0.13
CA PHE A 12 4.15 -3.85 -0.31
C PHE A 12 5.05 -2.63 -0.27
N VAL A 13 5.11 -1.85 -1.35
CA VAL A 13 5.95 -0.66 -1.47
C VAL A 13 5.07 0.57 -1.66
N HIS A 14 5.09 1.46 -0.66
CA HIS A 14 4.25 2.66 -0.56
C HIS A 14 5.08 3.94 -0.41
N ALA A 15 4.49 5.07 -0.77
CA ALA A 15 5.13 6.37 -0.74
C ALA A 15 5.17 6.96 0.68
N HIS A 16 4.02 6.97 1.37
CA HIS A 16 3.84 7.67 2.65
C HIS A 16 3.24 6.80 3.76
N PRO A 17 3.39 7.20 5.04
CA PRO A 17 2.72 6.56 6.17
C PRO A 17 1.19 6.73 6.19
N ASP A 18 0.43 5.74 5.72
CA ASP A 18 -1.05 5.63 5.67
C ASP A 18 -1.52 4.92 4.40
N ASP A 19 -0.77 5.09 3.31
CA ASP A 19 -1.01 4.46 2.01
C ASP A 19 -1.20 2.95 2.10
N GLU A 20 -0.43 2.29 2.97
CA GLU A 20 -0.50 0.84 3.17
C GLU A 20 -1.85 0.41 3.74
N SER A 21 -2.41 1.24 4.63
CA SER A 21 -3.68 0.99 5.29
C SER A 21 -4.85 1.37 4.39
N LEU A 22 -4.74 2.49 3.66
CA LEU A 22 -5.75 2.96 2.70
C LEU A 22 -5.91 1.96 1.54
N SER A 23 -4.79 1.57 0.94
CA SER A 23 -4.76 0.76 -0.29
C SER A 23 -4.89 -0.73 -0.02
N ASN A 24 -4.14 -1.25 0.96
CA ASN A 24 -3.88 -2.69 1.09
C ASN A 24 -4.08 -3.23 2.51
N GLY A 25 -4.67 -2.45 3.43
CA GLY A 25 -4.75 -2.80 4.83
C GLY A 25 -5.45 -4.13 5.07
N ALA A 26 -6.53 -4.41 4.32
CA ALA A 26 -7.27 -5.64 4.51
C ALA A 26 -6.55 -6.85 3.92
N THR A 27 -5.85 -6.68 2.80
CA THR A 27 -4.99 -7.71 2.19
C THR A 27 -3.79 -8.05 3.06
N ILE A 28 -3.12 -7.04 3.61
CA ILE A 28 -2.00 -7.23 4.54
C ILE A 28 -2.48 -8.05 5.74
N ALA A 29 -3.57 -7.62 6.39
CA ALA A 29 -4.15 -8.34 7.53
C ALA A 29 -4.64 -9.75 7.16
N HIS A 30 -5.18 -9.93 5.95
CA HIS A 30 -5.59 -11.24 5.44
C HIS A 30 -4.41 -12.23 5.40
N TYR A 31 -3.27 -11.81 4.86
CA TYR A 31 -2.10 -12.66 4.70
C TYR A 31 -1.34 -12.89 6.01
N THR A 32 -1.17 -11.86 6.85
CA THR A 32 -0.51 -12.01 8.16
C THR A 32 -1.30 -12.95 9.07
N ALA A 33 -2.64 -12.86 9.09
CA ALA A 33 -3.51 -13.76 9.84
C ALA A 33 -3.42 -15.23 9.38
N ARG A 34 -2.95 -15.47 8.14
CA ARG A 34 -2.74 -16.80 7.56
C ARG A 34 -1.29 -17.29 7.68
N GLY A 35 -0.45 -16.54 8.40
CA GLY A 35 0.93 -16.89 8.69
C GLY A 35 1.92 -16.58 7.57
N ALA A 36 1.52 -15.78 6.57
CA ALA A 36 2.47 -15.23 5.61
C ALA A 36 3.39 -14.20 6.29
N GLN A 37 4.62 -14.11 5.82
CA GLN A 37 5.50 -13.01 6.16
C GLN A 37 5.19 -11.84 5.23
N VAL A 38 4.68 -10.74 5.79
CA VAL A 38 4.38 -9.54 5.01
C VAL A 38 5.32 -8.44 5.47
N SER A 39 5.92 -7.71 4.53
CA SER A 39 6.73 -6.52 4.78
C SER A 39 6.12 -5.33 4.06
N VAL A 40 6.21 -4.16 4.68
CA VAL A 40 5.81 -2.87 4.10
C VAL A 40 7.03 -1.98 4.05
N VAL A 41 7.39 -1.54 2.84
CA VAL A 41 8.39 -0.50 2.61
C VAL A 41 7.69 0.83 2.38
N THR A 42 8.08 1.84 3.14
CA THR A 42 7.58 3.21 2.98
C THR A 42 8.73 4.11 2.50
N CYS A 43 8.55 4.78 1.37
CA CYS A 43 9.62 5.55 0.71
C CYS A 43 10.02 6.82 1.48
N THR A 44 9.06 7.45 2.16
CA THR A 44 9.25 8.74 2.84
C THR A 44 8.63 8.74 4.24
N LEU A 45 8.83 9.81 5.01
CA LEU A 45 8.16 9.97 6.31
C LEU A 45 6.83 10.74 6.20
N GLY A 46 6.45 11.21 5.02
CA GLY A 46 5.25 12.03 4.85
C GLY A 46 5.38 13.42 5.49
N GLU A 47 6.57 14.03 5.36
CA GLU A 47 6.88 15.30 6.01
C GLU A 47 6.06 16.51 5.52
N GLU A 48 5.51 16.46 4.31
CA GLU A 48 4.71 17.55 3.71
C GLU A 48 3.21 17.41 3.99
N GLY A 49 2.80 16.39 4.75
CA GLY A 49 1.40 16.15 5.10
C GLY A 49 0.73 17.29 5.86
N GLU A 50 -0.58 17.43 5.67
CA GLU A 50 -1.43 18.25 6.52
C GLU A 50 -1.65 17.56 7.88
N VAL A 51 -2.25 18.25 8.86
CA VAL A 51 -2.54 17.67 10.19
C VAL A 51 -3.99 17.91 10.56
N ILE A 52 -4.73 16.84 10.82
CA ILE A 52 -6.07 16.90 11.37
C ILE A 52 -6.01 17.21 12.88
N GLY A 53 -6.75 18.25 13.30
CA GLY A 53 -6.89 18.66 14.69
C GLY A 53 -5.74 19.52 15.24
N ASP A 54 -5.98 20.17 16.38
CA ASP A 54 -5.10 21.23 16.88
C ASP A 54 -3.85 20.72 17.62
N ARG A 55 -3.93 19.54 18.23
CA ARG A 55 -2.89 19.02 19.15
C ARG A 55 -1.51 18.97 18.48
N TRP A 56 -1.47 18.56 17.21
CA TRP A 56 -0.25 18.33 16.46
C TRP A 56 -0.07 19.30 15.29
N ALA A 57 -0.96 20.28 15.11
CA ALA A 57 -0.93 21.21 13.97
C ALA A 57 0.40 21.98 13.84
N ASN A 58 1.09 22.22 14.96
CA ASN A 58 2.41 22.88 14.95
C ASN A 58 3.56 21.98 14.46
N LEU A 59 3.35 20.69 14.25
CA LEU A 59 4.34 19.79 13.64
C LEU A 59 4.40 19.92 12.11
N ALA A 60 3.36 20.50 11.50
CA ALA A 60 3.23 20.68 10.07
C ALA A 60 4.43 21.42 9.47
N VAL A 61 4.57 21.26 8.16
CA VAL A 61 5.76 21.67 7.43
C VAL A 61 6.05 23.18 7.45
N ASP A 62 5.01 24.01 7.51
CA ASP A 62 5.16 25.48 7.59
C ASP A 62 5.26 26.00 9.03
N ARG A 63 5.42 25.08 9.99
CA ARG A 63 5.57 25.35 11.43
C ARG A 63 6.89 24.77 11.93
N ALA A 64 6.86 23.66 12.66
CA ALA A 64 8.06 23.04 13.19
C ALA A 64 8.78 22.14 12.16
N ASP A 65 8.12 21.71 11.09
CA ASP A 65 8.66 20.74 10.12
C ASP A 65 9.17 19.47 10.83
N GLN A 66 8.30 18.89 11.66
CA GLN A 66 8.58 17.70 12.48
C GLN A 66 7.54 16.59 12.31
N LEU A 67 6.56 16.76 11.41
CA LEU A 67 5.47 15.81 11.22
C LEU A 67 5.95 14.41 10.85
N GLY A 68 6.93 14.27 9.94
CA GLY A 68 7.36 12.94 9.51
C GLY A 68 7.96 12.09 10.63
N GLY A 69 8.70 12.71 11.56
CA GLY A 69 9.19 12.00 12.74
C GLY A 69 8.08 11.51 13.66
N TYR A 70 6.98 12.26 13.74
CA TYR A 70 5.78 11.87 14.49
C TYR A 70 5.04 10.71 13.80
N ARG A 71 4.89 10.77 12.47
CA ARG A 71 4.23 9.75 11.64
C ARG A 71 4.93 8.38 11.66
N ILE A 72 6.19 8.29 12.11
CA ILE A 72 6.84 6.99 12.39
C ILE A 72 6.05 6.20 13.44
N GLY A 73 5.58 6.88 14.50
CA GLY A 73 4.80 6.24 15.56
C GLY A 73 3.43 5.78 15.07
N GLU A 74 2.78 6.59 14.23
CA GLU A 74 1.49 6.25 13.62
C GLU A 74 1.61 5.03 12.70
N LEU A 75 2.60 5.02 11.79
CA LEU A 75 2.88 3.86 10.93
C LEU A 75 3.17 2.60 11.73
N THR A 76 4.00 2.72 12.78
CA THR A 76 4.34 1.57 13.63
C THR A 76 3.08 0.98 14.28
N ALA A 77 2.18 1.83 14.78
CA ALA A 77 0.91 1.39 15.36
C ALA A 77 -0.02 0.77 14.30
N ALA A 78 -0.10 1.36 13.11
CA ALA A 78 -0.89 0.84 11.99
C ALA A 78 -0.39 -0.54 11.55
N LEU A 79 0.91 -0.69 11.28
CA LEU A 79 1.52 -1.96 10.90
C LEU A 79 1.37 -3.04 11.98
N SER A 80 1.41 -2.65 13.26
CA SER A 80 1.10 -3.57 14.37
C SER A 80 -0.35 -4.04 14.34
N ALA A 81 -1.31 -3.17 14.01
CA ALA A 81 -2.72 -3.54 13.86
C ALA A 81 -2.95 -4.48 12.66
N LEU A 82 -2.13 -4.36 11.61
CA LEU A 82 -2.15 -5.22 10.42
C LEU A 82 -1.33 -6.53 10.58
N GLY A 83 -0.56 -6.68 11.66
CA GLY A 83 0.22 -7.89 11.94
C GLY A 83 1.59 -7.98 11.25
N VAL A 84 2.15 -6.87 10.78
CA VAL A 84 3.45 -6.82 10.06
C VAL A 84 4.64 -6.65 11.02
N GLY A 85 4.53 -5.78 12.02
CA GLY A 85 5.63 -5.44 12.92
C GLY A 85 6.18 -4.04 12.66
N GLU A 86 7.50 -3.91 12.50
CA GLU A 86 8.19 -2.62 12.36
C GLU A 86 8.18 -2.09 10.92
N PRO A 87 8.15 -0.75 10.71
CA PRO A 87 8.25 -0.15 9.38
C PRO A 87 9.65 -0.30 8.78
N VAL A 88 9.70 -0.56 7.47
CA VAL A 88 10.94 -0.47 6.69
C VAL A 88 10.91 0.81 5.87
N TYR A 89 11.77 1.76 6.17
CA TYR A 89 11.91 2.97 5.34
C TYR A 89 12.94 2.78 4.24
N LEU A 90 12.59 3.10 3.01
CA LEU A 90 13.48 2.93 1.85
C LEU A 90 14.79 3.71 2.07
N GLY A 91 15.92 3.02 2.05
CA GLY A 91 17.24 3.64 2.27
C GLY A 91 17.48 4.17 3.69
N GLY A 92 16.58 3.88 4.64
CA GLY A 92 16.62 4.35 6.04
C GLY A 92 15.65 5.50 6.33
N ALA A 93 15.16 5.57 7.58
CA ALA A 93 14.18 6.58 7.99
C ALA A 93 14.67 8.01 7.74
N GLY A 94 13.92 8.78 6.95
CA GLY A 94 14.25 10.16 6.58
C GLY A 94 15.34 10.31 5.51
N ARG A 95 15.67 9.22 4.79
CA ARG A 95 16.63 9.24 3.67
C ARG A 95 16.15 10.14 2.53
N TRP A 96 14.91 9.94 2.10
CA TRP A 96 14.24 10.79 1.12
C TRP A 96 13.00 11.40 1.74
N ARG A 97 12.84 12.70 1.51
CA ARG A 97 11.72 13.48 2.01
C ARG A 97 10.51 13.31 1.08
N ASP A 98 9.33 13.32 1.67
CA ASP A 98 8.07 13.60 0.97
C ASP A 98 8.22 14.81 0.03
N SER A 99 7.79 14.64 -1.21
CA SER A 99 7.92 15.65 -2.26
C SER A 99 6.79 16.67 -2.25
N GLY A 100 5.71 16.39 -1.50
CA GLY A 100 4.46 17.13 -1.51
C GLY A 100 3.69 17.01 -2.83
N MET A 101 2.54 17.66 -2.87
CA MET A 101 1.69 17.71 -4.08
C MET A 101 2.34 18.47 -5.23
N ALA A 102 1.93 18.19 -6.47
CA ALA A 102 2.39 18.94 -7.63
C ALA A 102 2.18 20.46 -7.44
N GLY A 103 3.26 21.24 -7.60
CA GLY A 103 3.24 22.70 -7.43
C GLY A 103 3.61 23.20 -6.04
N THR A 104 3.85 22.32 -5.06
CA THR A 104 4.42 22.73 -3.76
C THR A 104 5.87 23.22 -3.93
N PRO A 105 6.30 24.27 -3.20
CA PRO A 105 7.68 24.75 -3.25
C PRO A 105 8.68 23.70 -2.76
N PRO A 106 9.84 23.52 -3.43
CA PRO A 106 10.86 22.58 -2.95
C PRO A 106 11.46 23.04 -1.61
N ARG A 107 11.80 22.07 -0.76
CA ARG A 107 12.40 22.31 0.58
C ARG A 107 13.88 21.89 0.64
N ARG A 108 14.51 22.09 1.79
CA ARG A 108 15.98 21.98 1.96
C ARG A 108 16.54 20.55 1.97
N ARG A 109 15.71 19.52 2.13
CA ARG A 109 16.14 18.11 2.12
C ARG A 109 15.84 17.49 0.75
N GLN A 110 16.61 16.46 0.38
CA GLN A 110 16.42 15.73 -0.88
C GLN A 110 15.02 15.09 -0.89
N ARG A 111 14.19 15.54 -1.84
CA ARG A 111 12.87 14.95 -2.09
C ARG A 111 13.04 13.58 -2.74
N PHE A 112 12.06 12.71 -2.53
CA PHE A 112 12.08 11.38 -3.13
C PHE A 112 12.06 11.43 -4.66
N ILE A 113 11.25 12.32 -5.27
CA ILE A 113 11.27 12.48 -6.74
C ILE A 113 12.58 13.02 -7.32
N ASP A 114 13.46 13.58 -6.48
CA ASP A 114 14.79 14.07 -6.87
C ASP A 114 15.91 13.10 -6.41
N ALA A 115 15.56 11.89 -5.99
CA ALA A 115 16.53 10.85 -5.66
C ALA A 115 17.37 10.48 -6.88
N ASP A 116 18.65 10.14 -6.67
CA ASP A 116 19.43 9.51 -7.74
C ASP A 116 18.83 8.12 -7.99
N GLU A 117 18.35 7.88 -9.20
CA GLU A 117 17.56 6.69 -9.53
C GLU A 117 18.31 5.37 -9.19
N PRO A 118 19.61 5.20 -9.53
CA PRO A 118 20.35 4.00 -9.15
C PRO A 118 20.46 3.81 -7.63
N GLU A 119 20.44 4.88 -6.85
CA GLU A 119 20.50 4.82 -5.39
C GLU A 119 19.16 4.33 -4.80
N ALA A 120 18.04 4.90 -5.26
CA ALA A 120 16.69 4.48 -4.84
C ALA A 120 16.38 3.05 -5.28
N VAL A 121 16.68 2.71 -6.53
CA VAL A 121 16.53 1.36 -7.08
C VAL A 121 17.42 0.38 -6.33
N GLY A 122 18.70 0.72 -6.11
CA GLY A 122 19.63 -0.14 -5.39
C GLY A 122 19.21 -0.42 -3.94
N ALA A 123 18.64 0.58 -3.26
CA ALA A 123 18.09 0.39 -1.92
C ALA A 123 16.93 -0.62 -1.90
N LEU A 124 16.02 -0.55 -2.88
CA LEU A 124 14.91 -1.49 -2.96
C LEU A 124 15.34 -2.88 -3.44
N VAL A 125 16.32 -2.97 -4.36
CA VAL A 125 16.92 -4.24 -4.78
C VAL A 125 17.53 -4.98 -3.59
N ALA A 126 18.24 -4.26 -2.71
CA ALA A 126 18.79 -4.85 -1.49
C ALA A 126 17.70 -5.47 -0.61
N ILE A 127 16.57 -4.78 -0.43
CA ILE A 127 15.42 -5.29 0.32
C ILE A 127 14.80 -6.51 -0.37
N ILE A 128 14.57 -6.46 -1.68
CA ILE A 128 13.99 -7.57 -2.44
C ILE A 128 14.88 -8.82 -2.36
N ARG A 129 16.21 -8.67 -2.46
CA ARG A 129 17.15 -9.80 -2.40
C ARG A 129 17.29 -10.38 -0.99
N ASP A 130 17.21 -9.54 0.04
CA ASP A 130 17.23 -9.98 1.43
C ASP A 130 15.93 -10.74 1.80
N GLN A 131 14.77 -10.13 1.52
CA GLN A 131 13.47 -10.67 1.92
C GLN A 131 12.90 -11.72 0.96
N ARG A 132 13.40 -11.77 -0.28
CA ARG A 132 13.00 -12.72 -1.32
C ARG A 132 11.47 -12.85 -1.47
N PRO A 133 10.73 -11.74 -1.67
CA PRO A 133 9.28 -11.77 -1.72
C PRO A 133 8.77 -12.60 -2.91
N HIS A 134 7.75 -13.42 -2.66
CA HIS A 134 7.03 -14.15 -3.71
C HIS A 134 6.11 -13.23 -4.51
N VAL A 135 5.59 -12.20 -3.83
CA VAL A 135 4.71 -11.18 -4.41
C VAL A 135 5.25 -9.81 -4.03
N VAL A 136 5.36 -8.92 -5.02
CA VAL A 136 5.57 -7.47 -4.80
C VAL A 136 4.32 -6.72 -5.24
N VAL A 137 3.90 -5.73 -4.46
CA VAL A 137 2.78 -4.84 -4.75
C VAL A 137 3.25 -3.38 -4.66
N THR A 138 2.85 -2.56 -5.63
CA THR A 138 3.03 -1.10 -5.60
C THR A 138 1.90 -0.43 -6.40
N TYR A 139 1.98 0.87 -6.64
CA TYR A 139 1.01 1.61 -7.44
C TYR A 139 1.07 1.23 -8.93
N ASP A 140 0.03 1.60 -9.67
CA ASP A 140 0.03 1.63 -11.14
C ASP A 140 0.97 2.72 -11.69
N PRO A 141 1.19 2.79 -13.03
CA PRO A 141 2.05 3.81 -13.63
C PRO A 141 1.64 5.28 -13.38
N ASN A 142 0.38 5.52 -13.04
CA ASN A 142 -0.15 6.85 -12.73
C ASN A 142 -0.07 7.17 -11.23
N GLY A 143 0.39 6.24 -10.39
CA GLY A 143 0.43 6.42 -8.95
C GLY A 143 -0.95 6.46 -8.29
N GLY A 144 -1.97 5.84 -8.92
CA GLY A 144 -3.37 5.99 -8.50
C GLY A 144 -3.88 7.41 -8.79
N TYR A 145 -4.03 8.25 -7.77
CA TYR A 145 -4.58 9.61 -7.93
C TYR A 145 -3.59 10.65 -8.48
N GLY A 146 -2.37 10.24 -8.89
CA GLY A 146 -1.40 11.12 -9.53
C GLY A 146 -0.44 11.84 -8.57
N HIS A 147 -0.30 11.40 -7.31
CA HIS A 147 0.70 11.98 -6.42
C HIS A 147 2.12 11.76 -6.98
N PRO A 148 3.00 12.78 -7.03
CA PRO A 148 4.35 12.64 -7.58
C PRO A 148 5.16 11.50 -6.96
N ASP A 149 5.13 11.35 -5.62
CA ASP A 149 5.82 10.25 -4.93
C ASP A 149 5.22 8.87 -5.24
N HIS A 150 3.92 8.75 -5.54
CA HIS A 150 3.31 7.46 -5.89
C HIS A 150 3.80 7.00 -7.27
N VAL A 151 3.82 7.93 -8.24
CA VAL A 151 4.39 7.69 -9.58
C VAL A 151 5.86 7.30 -9.47
N HIS A 152 6.62 7.98 -8.60
CA HIS A 152 8.03 7.67 -8.42
C HIS A 152 8.25 6.34 -7.68
N ALA A 153 7.42 6.00 -6.68
CA ALA A 153 7.43 4.71 -6.01
C ALA A 153 7.13 3.57 -6.99
N HIS A 154 6.17 3.75 -7.91
CA HIS A 154 5.92 2.82 -9.01
C HIS A 154 7.17 2.63 -9.89
N ALA A 155 7.80 3.73 -10.32
CA ALA A 155 8.96 3.68 -11.20
C ALA A 155 10.16 2.97 -10.54
N VAL A 156 10.50 3.36 -9.31
CA VAL A 156 11.57 2.75 -8.51
C VAL A 156 11.29 1.26 -8.26
N THR A 157 10.05 0.91 -7.91
CA THR A 157 9.68 -0.50 -7.67
C THR A 157 9.77 -1.34 -8.93
N THR A 158 9.27 -0.84 -10.07
CA THR A 158 9.33 -1.54 -11.35
C THR A 158 10.78 -1.81 -11.76
N ALA A 159 11.65 -0.79 -11.66
CA ALA A 159 13.07 -0.94 -11.94
C ALA A 159 13.77 -1.91 -10.96
N ALA A 160 13.43 -1.85 -9.67
CA ALA A 160 14.00 -2.74 -8.66
C ALA A 160 13.56 -4.20 -8.83
N VAL A 161 12.29 -4.46 -9.16
CA VAL A 161 11.79 -5.81 -9.48
C VAL A 161 12.56 -6.40 -10.67
N ALA A 162 12.78 -5.61 -11.72
CA ALA A 162 13.55 -6.04 -12.89
C ALA A 162 15.03 -6.30 -12.55
N ALA A 163 15.65 -5.44 -11.73
CA ALA A 163 17.07 -5.53 -11.38
C ALA A 163 17.39 -6.52 -10.26
N ALA A 164 16.40 -6.94 -9.46
CA ALA A 164 16.61 -7.88 -8.37
C ALA A 164 16.93 -9.30 -8.86
N GLY A 165 16.43 -9.69 -10.04
CA GLY A 165 16.71 -10.98 -10.67
C GLY A 165 18.15 -11.11 -11.20
N PRO A 166 18.49 -12.26 -11.83
CA PRO A 166 19.80 -12.45 -12.46
C PRO A 166 20.10 -11.34 -13.47
N ALA A 167 21.29 -10.75 -13.40
CA ALA A 167 21.66 -9.63 -14.26
C ALA A 167 21.57 -10.01 -15.75
N THR A 168 20.79 -9.23 -16.51
CA THR A 168 20.70 -9.30 -17.97
C THR A 168 21.40 -8.11 -18.66
N GLY A 169 21.98 -7.20 -17.88
CA GLY A 169 22.64 -5.96 -18.31
C GLY A 169 23.75 -5.49 -17.36
N PRO A 170 24.28 -4.27 -17.54
CA PRO A 170 25.50 -3.79 -16.86
C PRO A 170 25.29 -3.27 -15.43
N ALA A 171 24.05 -3.09 -14.96
CA ALA A 171 23.78 -2.64 -13.60
C ALA A 171 23.94 -3.82 -12.62
N ASP A 172 25.00 -3.79 -11.82
CA ASP A 172 25.31 -4.81 -10.82
C ASP A 172 25.03 -4.25 -9.42
N TYR A 173 23.88 -4.62 -8.86
CA TYR A 173 23.58 -4.40 -7.44
C TYR A 173 24.13 -5.59 -6.62
N PRO A 174 24.55 -5.40 -5.36
CA PRO A 174 25.07 -6.49 -4.53
C PRO A 174 23.98 -7.44 -4.04
N GLY A 175 24.40 -8.61 -3.52
CA GLY A 175 23.52 -9.63 -2.93
C GLY A 175 23.09 -10.74 -3.91
N GLU A 176 22.63 -11.86 -3.36
CA GLU A 176 22.15 -13.00 -4.15
C GLU A 176 20.91 -12.61 -4.98
N PRO A 177 20.91 -12.82 -6.32
CA PRO A 177 19.77 -12.46 -7.15
C PRO A 177 18.48 -13.19 -6.77
N TRP A 178 17.37 -12.47 -6.84
CA TRP A 178 16.02 -12.99 -6.61
C TRP A 178 15.06 -12.46 -7.68
N ALA A 179 14.59 -13.36 -8.55
CA ALA A 179 13.53 -13.05 -9.50
C ALA A 179 12.18 -13.12 -8.78
N VAL A 180 11.49 -11.99 -8.67
CA VAL A 180 10.16 -11.91 -8.04
C VAL A 180 9.16 -12.73 -8.86
N PRO A 181 8.49 -13.74 -8.29
CA PRO A 181 7.55 -14.59 -9.02
C PRO A 181 6.33 -13.84 -9.59
N LYS A 182 5.73 -12.92 -8.82
CA LYS A 182 4.55 -12.15 -9.24
C LYS A 182 4.65 -10.70 -8.77
N PHE A 183 4.34 -9.77 -9.66
CA PHE A 183 4.36 -8.33 -9.41
C PHE A 183 3.01 -7.73 -9.78
N TYR A 184 2.38 -7.04 -8.84
CA TYR A 184 1.05 -6.46 -9.00
C TYR A 184 1.04 -4.96 -8.77
N TRP A 185 0.09 -4.30 -9.44
CA TRP A 185 -0.33 -2.95 -9.09
C TRP A 185 -1.57 -3.02 -8.20
N THR A 186 -1.57 -2.30 -7.09
CA THR A 186 -2.81 -2.02 -6.33
C THR A 186 -3.61 -0.97 -7.08
N VAL A 187 -4.91 -1.24 -7.30
CA VAL A 187 -5.77 -0.37 -8.10
C VAL A 187 -7.12 -0.13 -7.45
N PHE A 188 -7.73 0.99 -7.82
CA PHE A 188 -9.04 1.39 -7.36
C PHE A 188 -10.13 0.85 -8.29
N ALA A 189 -10.96 -0.10 -7.83
CA ALA A 189 -12.05 -0.64 -8.65
C ALA A 189 -13.27 0.29 -8.64
N GLN A 190 -13.57 0.92 -9.78
CA GLN A 190 -14.57 2.00 -9.86
C GLN A 190 -15.96 1.54 -9.39
N LYS A 191 -16.44 0.39 -9.90
CA LYS A 191 -17.76 -0.14 -9.55
C LYS A 191 -17.85 -0.58 -8.09
N ALA A 192 -16.83 -1.27 -7.58
CA ALA A 192 -16.83 -1.74 -6.20
C ALA A 192 -16.84 -0.56 -5.23
N PHE A 193 -16.06 0.48 -5.52
CA PHE A 193 -16.04 1.70 -4.73
C PHE A 193 -17.38 2.45 -4.78
N ALA A 194 -17.94 2.67 -5.97
CA ALA A 194 -19.23 3.36 -6.11
C ALA A 194 -20.35 2.62 -5.37
N ALA A 195 -20.39 1.29 -5.46
CA ALA A 195 -21.32 0.46 -4.71
C ALA A 195 -21.12 0.59 -3.18
N ALA A 196 -19.87 0.60 -2.71
CA ALA A 196 -19.56 0.75 -1.30
C ALA A 196 -19.92 2.14 -0.76
N LEU A 197 -19.68 3.20 -1.55
CA LEU A 197 -20.03 4.57 -1.22
C LEU A 197 -21.56 4.72 -1.13
N ALA A 198 -22.29 4.17 -2.10
CA ALA A 198 -23.76 4.19 -2.13
C ALA A 198 -24.40 3.39 -0.96
N ALA A 199 -23.66 2.44 -0.38
CA ALA A 199 -24.11 1.65 0.76
C ALA A 199 -23.88 2.32 2.12
N LEU A 200 -23.21 3.48 2.18
CA LEU A 200 -23.01 4.22 3.43
C LEU A 200 -24.32 4.86 3.91
N ASN A 201 -24.54 4.80 5.21
CA ASN A 201 -25.67 5.43 5.89
C ASN A 201 -25.20 6.70 6.63
N PRO A 202 -26.12 7.63 6.96
CA PRO A 202 -25.76 8.83 7.74
C PRO A 202 -25.08 8.55 9.08
N GLU A 203 -25.33 7.39 9.70
CA GLU A 203 -24.68 6.96 10.96
C GLU A 203 -23.20 6.56 10.79
N ASP A 204 -22.78 6.27 9.55
CA ASP A 204 -21.39 5.95 9.23
C ASP A 204 -20.51 7.20 9.11
N LEU A 205 -21.12 8.39 9.01
CA LEU A 205 -20.47 9.64 8.63
C LEU A 205 -20.43 10.64 9.79
N LEU A 206 -19.37 11.44 9.85
CA LEU A 206 -19.35 12.66 10.66
C LEU A 206 -20.12 13.78 9.95
N LYS A 207 -20.64 14.73 10.74
CA LYS A 207 -21.53 15.79 10.24
C LYS A 207 -20.83 16.73 9.24
N GLU A 208 -19.54 16.92 9.43
CA GLU A 208 -18.66 17.75 8.63
C GLU A 208 -18.21 17.09 7.31
N TRP A 209 -18.47 15.79 7.13
CA TRP A 209 -18.06 15.07 5.93
C TRP A 209 -19.01 15.26 4.77
N ALA A 210 -18.44 15.40 3.58
CA ALA A 210 -19.16 15.39 2.32
C ALA A 210 -18.95 14.06 1.60
N VAL A 211 -20.00 13.55 0.96
CA VAL A 211 -19.89 12.43 0.04
C VAL A 211 -19.34 12.97 -1.29
N PRO A 212 -18.20 12.46 -1.78
CA PRO A 212 -17.62 12.92 -3.04
C PRO A 212 -18.53 12.61 -4.23
N PRO A 213 -18.59 13.50 -5.23
CA PRO A 213 -19.25 13.19 -6.49
C PRO A 213 -18.51 12.05 -7.21
N GLU A 214 -19.22 11.24 -7.98
CA GLU A 214 -18.63 10.10 -8.72
C GLU A 214 -17.53 10.57 -9.69
N GLU A 215 -17.68 11.76 -10.27
CA GLU A 215 -16.70 12.38 -11.18
C GLU A 215 -15.37 12.73 -10.51
N GLY A 216 -15.29 12.67 -9.17
CA GLY A 216 -14.06 12.91 -8.40
C GLY A 216 -13.06 11.74 -8.42
N PHE A 217 -13.41 10.61 -9.05
CA PHE A 217 -12.59 9.39 -9.08
C PHE A 217 -12.27 8.96 -10.53
N ASP A 218 -11.52 9.78 -11.25
CA ASP A 218 -11.14 9.55 -12.65
C ASP A 218 -9.95 8.58 -12.84
N PHE A 219 -9.39 8.08 -11.74
CA PHE A 219 -8.30 7.09 -11.69
C PHE A 219 -8.78 5.64 -11.46
N GLY A 220 -10.10 5.40 -11.52
CA GLY A 220 -10.66 4.08 -11.28
C GLY A 220 -10.51 3.11 -12.46
N TYR A 221 -10.30 1.84 -12.14
CA TYR A 221 -10.25 0.73 -13.09
C TYR A 221 -11.64 0.12 -13.30
N ALA A 222 -11.93 -0.26 -14.54
CA ALA A 222 -13.08 -1.08 -14.87
C ALA A 222 -12.83 -2.55 -14.54
N ASP A 223 -13.88 -3.32 -14.27
CA ASP A 223 -13.78 -4.76 -13.92
C ASP A 223 -12.99 -5.58 -14.95
N ALA A 224 -13.08 -5.22 -16.23
CA ALA A 224 -12.41 -5.90 -17.33
C ALA A 224 -10.88 -5.70 -17.34
N ASP A 225 -10.40 -4.68 -16.63
CA ASP A 225 -8.98 -4.32 -16.53
C ASP A 225 -8.38 -4.74 -15.18
N ILE A 226 -9.14 -5.45 -14.33
CA ILE A 226 -8.69 -6.00 -13.06
C ILE A 226 -8.30 -7.47 -13.25
N ASP A 227 -7.20 -7.88 -12.63
CA ASP A 227 -6.67 -9.25 -12.73
C ASP A 227 -6.85 -10.07 -11.46
N ALA A 228 -6.94 -9.42 -10.30
CA ALA A 228 -7.09 -10.12 -9.03
C ALA A 228 -7.85 -9.29 -8.01
N VAL A 229 -8.48 -9.99 -7.07
CA VAL A 229 -9.15 -9.40 -5.91
C VAL A 229 -8.79 -10.21 -4.66
N ILE A 230 -8.61 -9.52 -3.55
CA ILE A 230 -8.58 -10.14 -2.24
C ILE A 230 -9.86 -9.75 -1.52
N GLU A 231 -10.68 -10.76 -1.21
CA GLU A 231 -11.92 -10.63 -0.46
C GLU A 231 -11.65 -11.07 0.99
N PRO A 232 -11.29 -10.14 1.89
CA PRO A 232 -10.88 -10.46 3.25
C PRO A 232 -12.06 -10.88 4.12
N ASP A 233 -11.78 -11.66 5.16
CA ASP A 233 -12.76 -11.92 6.20
C ASP A 233 -13.00 -10.66 7.08
N PRO A 234 -14.10 -10.61 7.86
CA PRO A 234 -14.42 -9.44 8.67
C PRO A 234 -13.34 -9.03 9.69
N ARG A 235 -12.45 -9.95 10.12
CA ARG A 235 -11.38 -9.60 11.06
C ARG A 235 -10.29 -8.80 10.38
N ALA A 236 -9.93 -9.17 9.14
CA ALA A 236 -8.99 -8.40 8.33
C ALA A 236 -9.54 -7.01 7.96
N GLN A 237 -10.85 -6.90 7.70
CA GLN A 237 -11.49 -5.58 7.51
C GLN A 237 -11.46 -4.73 8.80
N ALA A 238 -11.70 -5.33 9.97
CA ALA A 238 -11.57 -4.62 11.24
C ALA A 238 -10.13 -4.18 11.53
N ALA A 239 -9.13 -4.99 11.16
CA ALA A 239 -7.72 -4.63 11.25
C ALA A 239 -7.38 -3.42 10.37
N LYS A 240 -7.90 -3.36 9.13
CA LYS A 240 -7.79 -2.18 8.26
C LYS A 240 -8.36 -0.93 8.93
N ALA A 241 -9.56 -1.01 9.51
CA ALA A 241 -10.16 0.13 10.21
C ALA A 241 -9.32 0.59 11.43
N ALA A 242 -8.75 -0.35 12.19
CA ALA A 242 -7.86 -0.04 13.31
C ALA A 242 -6.53 0.61 12.85
N ALA A 243 -5.98 0.15 11.73
CA ALA A 243 -4.76 0.70 11.15
C ALA A 243 -4.98 2.12 10.61
N LEU A 244 -6.10 2.36 9.91
CA LEU A 244 -6.52 3.70 9.50
C LEU A 244 -6.68 4.63 10.71
N ALA A 245 -7.29 4.16 11.80
CA ALA A 245 -7.44 4.94 13.03
C ALA A 245 -6.11 5.27 13.73
N ALA A 246 -5.05 4.50 13.49
CA ALA A 246 -3.72 4.76 14.05
C ALA A 246 -3.01 5.95 13.36
N HIS A 247 -3.37 6.26 12.12
CA HIS A 247 -2.92 7.44 11.36
C HIS A 247 -3.74 8.69 11.71
N ALA A 248 -3.84 8.99 13.01
CA ALA A 248 -4.78 9.98 13.54
C ALA A 248 -4.55 11.42 13.04
N THR A 249 -3.33 11.77 12.59
CA THR A 249 -3.11 13.08 11.96
C THR A 249 -3.59 13.14 10.51
N GLN A 250 -3.80 12.00 9.84
CA GLN A 250 -4.11 11.92 8.41
C GLN A 250 -5.53 11.44 8.13
N VAL A 251 -6.04 10.53 8.96
CA VAL A 251 -7.30 9.83 8.74
C VAL A 251 -8.17 9.91 9.98
N VAL A 252 -9.46 10.22 9.79
CA VAL A 252 -10.49 10.06 10.82
C VAL A 252 -11.42 8.93 10.39
N VAL A 253 -11.60 7.94 11.26
CA VAL A 253 -12.54 6.84 11.05
C VAL A 253 -13.90 7.19 11.63
N GLY A 254 -14.96 6.92 10.88
CA GLY A 254 -16.34 7.23 11.23
C GLY A 254 -16.88 6.35 12.36
N PRO A 255 -18.03 6.71 12.95
CA PRO A 255 -18.52 6.11 14.19
C PRO A 255 -18.70 4.59 14.15
N THR A 256 -19.05 4.05 12.99
CA THR A 256 -19.32 2.62 12.78
C THR A 256 -18.10 1.84 12.25
N GLY A 257 -17.00 2.53 11.92
CA GLY A 257 -15.84 1.94 11.27
C GLY A 257 -16.06 1.57 9.79
N ARG A 258 -17.15 2.02 9.16
CA ARG A 258 -17.47 1.75 7.75
C ARG A 258 -16.96 2.81 6.78
N ALA A 259 -16.64 4.00 7.25
CA ALA A 259 -16.14 5.11 6.45
C ALA A 259 -14.97 5.79 7.16
N CYS A 260 -14.16 6.51 6.39
CA CYS A 260 -13.14 7.41 6.88
C CYS A 260 -13.11 8.69 6.03
N ALA A 261 -12.38 9.70 6.49
CA ALA A 261 -12.06 10.88 5.69
C ALA A 261 -10.64 11.36 5.99
N LEU A 262 -10.06 12.04 5.00
CA LEU A 262 -8.79 12.76 5.13
C LEU A 262 -9.04 14.22 5.55
N SER A 263 -8.01 15.07 5.52
CA SER A 263 -8.12 16.50 5.88
C SER A 263 -9.12 17.29 5.01
N ASN A 264 -9.41 16.81 3.80
CA ASN A 264 -10.38 17.39 2.88
C ASN A 264 -11.86 17.14 3.27
N ASN A 265 -12.13 16.38 4.34
CA ASN A 265 -13.47 15.99 4.79
C ASN A 265 -14.31 15.26 3.74
N MET A 266 -13.68 14.60 2.76
CA MET A 266 -14.37 13.76 1.79
C MET A 266 -14.47 12.34 2.34
N ALA A 267 -15.71 11.85 2.49
CA ALA A 267 -15.96 10.51 3.00
C ALA A 267 -15.56 9.44 1.98
N LEU A 268 -14.83 8.44 2.45
CA LEU A 268 -14.41 7.26 1.71
C LEU A 268 -14.89 6.00 2.45
N PRO A 269 -15.50 5.01 1.77
CA PRO A 269 -15.85 3.74 2.38
C PRO A 269 -14.58 2.96 2.75
N ILE A 270 -14.58 2.33 3.92
CA ILE A 270 -13.55 1.36 4.32
C ILE A 270 -13.96 0.00 3.73
N VAL A 271 -13.56 -0.24 2.49
CA VAL A 271 -13.90 -1.46 1.75
C VAL A 271 -13.04 -2.65 2.18
N GLY A 272 -13.69 -3.81 2.25
CA GLY A 272 -13.01 -5.09 2.43
C GLY A 272 -12.27 -5.52 1.16
N PRO A 273 -12.97 -5.71 0.02
CA PRO A 273 -12.33 -6.15 -1.21
C PRO A 273 -11.30 -5.14 -1.74
N GLU A 274 -10.08 -5.60 -2.01
CA GLU A 274 -8.97 -4.82 -2.57
C GLU A 274 -8.53 -5.46 -3.89
N HIS A 275 -8.23 -4.64 -4.90
CA HIS A 275 -8.15 -5.09 -6.30
C HIS A 275 -6.77 -4.79 -6.89
N TYR A 276 -6.38 -5.64 -7.85
CA TYR A 276 -5.02 -5.64 -8.37
C TYR A 276 -4.96 -5.93 -9.87
N VAL A 277 -3.91 -5.43 -10.52
CA VAL A 277 -3.52 -5.73 -11.90
C VAL A 277 -2.21 -6.49 -11.90
N LEU A 278 -2.11 -7.59 -12.64
CA LEU A 278 -0.88 -8.38 -12.72
C LEU A 278 0.09 -7.73 -13.71
N ALA A 279 1.07 -7.01 -13.19
CA ALA A 279 2.06 -6.28 -14.00
C ALA A 279 3.13 -7.21 -14.60
N ALA A 280 3.54 -8.24 -13.85
CA ALA A 280 4.47 -9.26 -14.34
C ALA A 280 4.33 -10.57 -13.56
N GLY A 281 4.69 -11.68 -14.21
CA GLY A 281 4.55 -13.03 -13.68
C GLY A 281 3.52 -13.85 -14.46
N THR A 282 3.13 -14.99 -13.91
CA THR A 282 2.09 -15.85 -14.49
C THR A 282 0.93 -15.94 -13.51
N ALA A 283 -0.28 -15.62 -13.99
CA ALA A 283 -1.49 -15.77 -13.21
C ALA A 283 -1.75 -17.25 -12.87
N GLY A 284 -2.34 -17.50 -11.70
CA GLY A 284 -2.89 -18.78 -11.31
C GLY A 284 -4.34 -18.96 -11.79
N GLU A 285 -5.10 -19.74 -11.01
CA GLU A 285 -6.53 -19.97 -11.22
C GLU A 285 -7.31 -18.64 -11.12
N ARG A 286 -8.25 -18.46 -12.04
CA ARG A 286 -9.13 -17.28 -12.13
C ARG A 286 -10.58 -17.72 -11.97
N ASP A 287 -11.39 -16.90 -11.33
CA ASP A 287 -12.82 -17.14 -11.14
C ASP A 287 -13.66 -16.74 -12.37
N GLU A 288 -14.98 -16.74 -12.24
CA GLU A 288 -15.93 -16.40 -13.32
C GLU A 288 -15.81 -14.94 -13.81
N ARG A 289 -15.24 -14.04 -13.00
CA ARG A 289 -14.94 -12.64 -13.38
C ARG A 289 -13.67 -12.55 -14.22
N GLY A 290 -12.90 -13.63 -14.26
CA GLY A 290 -11.55 -13.66 -14.82
C GLY A 290 -10.51 -13.15 -13.85
N TRP A 291 -10.77 -13.15 -12.54
CA TRP A 291 -9.85 -12.62 -11.52
C TRP A 291 -9.23 -13.72 -10.69
N GLU A 292 -7.95 -13.59 -10.35
CA GLU A 292 -7.34 -14.39 -9.27
C GLU A 292 -7.95 -13.95 -7.93
N THR A 293 -8.21 -14.91 -7.04
CA THR A 293 -8.75 -14.63 -5.69
C THR A 293 -7.69 -14.78 -4.58
N ASP A 294 -6.43 -14.96 -4.98
CA ASP A 294 -5.25 -15.00 -4.13
C ASP A 294 -4.04 -14.52 -4.96
N LEU A 295 -3.30 -13.51 -4.47
CA LEU A 295 -2.07 -13.04 -5.10
C LEU A 295 -1.00 -14.15 -5.18
N LEU A 296 -1.06 -15.17 -4.33
CA LEU A 296 -0.17 -16.33 -4.36
C LEU A 296 -0.65 -17.45 -5.30
N ALA A 297 -1.78 -17.29 -5.98
CA ALA A 297 -2.31 -18.31 -6.88
C ALA A 297 -1.25 -18.73 -7.92
N GLY A 298 -1.12 -20.03 -8.15
CA GLY A 298 -0.13 -20.61 -9.06
C GLY A 298 1.27 -20.83 -8.46
N LEU A 299 1.56 -20.37 -7.24
CA LEU A 299 2.88 -20.53 -6.61
C LEU A 299 3.03 -21.82 -5.75
N GLY A 300 2.01 -22.68 -5.70
CA GLY A 300 2.07 -23.97 -5.03
C GLY A 300 1.93 -23.93 -3.50
N PHE A 301 1.55 -22.79 -2.92
CA PHE A 301 1.19 -22.69 -1.51
C PHE A 301 -0.22 -23.24 -1.26
N THR A 302 -0.42 -23.84 -0.08
CA THR A 302 -1.74 -24.26 0.40
C THR A 302 -1.97 -23.67 1.78
N TRP A 303 -3.06 -22.92 1.95
CA TRP A 303 -3.43 -22.35 3.24
C TRP A 303 -4.01 -23.43 4.16
N PHE A 304 -3.60 -23.43 5.43
CA PHE A 304 -4.28 -24.25 6.43
C PHE A 304 -5.68 -23.69 6.67
N GLY A 305 -6.72 -24.46 6.33
CA GLY A 305 -8.11 -24.15 6.70
C GLY A 305 -9.05 -23.75 5.56
N ALA A 306 -8.58 -23.68 4.32
CA ALA A 306 -9.48 -23.66 3.16
C ALA A 306 -10.02 -25.08 2.92
N GLY A 307 -10.97 -25.51 3.75
CA GLY A 307 -11.85 -26.61 3.39
C GLY A 307 -12.67 -26.20 2.16
N PRO A 308 -13.09 -27.16 1.31
CA PRO A 308 -13.91 -26.84 0.15
C PRO A 308 -15.20 -26.18 0.64
N THR A 309 -15.47 -24.97 0.17
CA THR A 309 -16.79 -24.35 0.26
C THR A 309 -17.72 -25.19 -0.62
N GLY A 310 -18.48 -26.08 0.03
CA GLY A 310 -19.62 -26.78 -0.57
C GLY A 310 -20.87 -25.92 -0.55
#